data_AF-A0A939R4N6-F1
#
_entry.id   AF-A0A939R4N6-F1
#
_cell.length_a   1.000
_cell.length_b   1.000
_cell.length_c   1.000
_cell.angle_alpha   90.00
_cell.angle_beta   90.00
_cell.angle_gamma   90.00
#
_symmetry.space_group_name_H-M   'P 1'
#
loop_
_entity.id
_entity.type
_entity.pdbx_description
1 polymer ?
#
loop_
_entity_poly.entity_id
_entity_poly.type
_entity_poly.pdbx_seq_one_letter_code
_entity_poly.pdbx_strand_id
1 'polypeptide(L)'
;MITQEVLLELRTKNGLSQDELAEKLFVTRQAVSRWENGDTVPNTETLKLLSKLYKVSINTLLGSPQQLVCQCCGMPMDDSIIGNDEDGTPNEHYCKWCYADGTYTYHDMDSLIDVCVGHMVNENFTEDQARAYMRQVLPTLDYWKRYEELSDNGEFEAFKQKLIDEINDLHIEGMPKVESLSALVGSFVNLAYPLPSGAKVKFLNDGTTYLGTQLECEFGGDRCFGVLANMDFILICTYEAEGANPELVLYKKR
;
A
#
# COMPACT_ATOMS: atom_id res chain seq x y z
N MET A 1 13.87 -0.24 -22.43
CA MET A 1 12.72 -0.27 -23.35
C MET A 1 12.40 1.14 -23.74
N ILE A 2 11.95 1.39 -24.96
CA ILE A 2 11.54 2.73 -25.40
C ILE A 2 10.02 2.91 -25.21
N THR A 3 9.55 4.15 -25.11
CA THR A 3 8.14 4.52 -24.83
C THR A 3 7.12 3.66 -25.59
N GLN A 4 7.32 3.47 -26.90
CA GLN A 4 6.35 2.72 -27.71
C GLN A 4 6.23 1.23 -27.34
N GLU A 5 7.33 0.60 -26.92
CA GLU A 5 7.35 -0.81 -26.49
C GLU A 5 6.61 -0.95 -25.16
N VAL A 6 6.85 -0.02 -24.23
CA VAL A 6 6.20 -0.02 -22.91
C VAL A 6 4.69 0.15 -23.06
N LEU A 7 4.25 1.11 -23.87
CA LEU A 7 2.82 1.35 -24.08
C LEU A 7 2.11 0.13 -24.71
N LEU A 8 2.75 -0.47 -25.72
CA LEU A 8 2.24 -1.68 -26.37
C LEU A 8 2.15 -2.86 -25.36
N GLU A 9 3.19 -3.05 -24.56
CA GLU A 9 3.25 -4.11 -23.55
C GLU A 9 2.18 -3.92 -22.47
N LEU A 10 2.05 -2.70 -21.90
CA LEU A 10 1.03 -2.41 -20.90
C LEU A 10 -0.38 -2.60 -21.44
N ARG A 11 -0.65 -2.14 -22.67
CA ARG A 11 -1.96 -2.33 -23.31
C ARG A 11 -2.29 -3.81 -23.47
N THR A 12 -1.36 -4.59 -24.02
CA THR A 12 -1.57 -6.02 -24.29
C THR A 12 -1.66 -6.84 -23.00
N LYS A 13 -0.85 -6.55 -21.98
CA LYS A 13 -0.95 -7.18 -20.64
C LYS A 13 -2.30 -6.94 -19.98
N ASN A 14 -2.90 -5.76 -20.20
CA ASN A 14 -4.24 -5.43 -19.70
C ASN A 14 -5.37 -5.93 -20.61
N GLY A 15 -5.06 -6.68 -21.68
CA GLY A 15 -6.05 -7.27 -22.58
C GLY A 15 -6.84 -6.26 -23.42
N LEU A 16 -6.35 -5.03 -23.58
CA LEU A 16 -7.05 -3.96 -24.29
C LEU A 16 -6.67 -3.93 -25.77
N SER A 17 -7.63 -3.68 -26.65
CA SER A 17 -7.38 -3.25 -28.03
C SER A 17 -7.01 -1.77 -28.10
N GLN A 18 -6.46 -1.33 -29.25
CA GLN A 18 -6.16 0.09 -29.45
C GLN A 18 -7.42 0.97 -29.42
N ASP A 19 -8.56 0.43 -29.88
CA ASP A 19 -9.85 1.13 -29.84
C ASP A 19 -10.34 1.29 -28.40
N GLU A 20 -10.32 0.23 -27.60
CA GLU A 20 -10.72 0.29 -26.19
C GLU A 20 -9.82 1.21 -25.36
N LEU A 21 -8.51 1.21 -25.62
CA LEU A 21 -7.60 2.14 -24.96
C LEU A 21 -7.90 3.59 -25.36
N ALA A 22 -8.17 3.84 -26.64
CA ALA A 22 -8.50 5.16 -27.15
C ALA A 22 -9.78 5.72 -26.51
N GLU A 23 -10.81 4.88 -26.39
CA GLU A 23 -12.06 5.22 -25.69
C GLU A 23 -11.81 5.58 -24.22
N LYS A 24 -11.03 4.76 -23.50
CA LYS A 24 -10.70 5.01 -22.08
C LYS A 24 -9.94 6.32 -21.86
N LEU A 25 -9.12 6.73 -22.82
CA LEU A 25 -8.28 7.93 -22.72
C LEU A 25 -8.89 9.16 -23.41
N PHE A 26 -10.09 9.03 -24.00
CA PHE A 26 -10.75 10.09 -24.77
C PHE A 26 -9.88 10.61 -25.94
N VAL A 27 -9.19 9.70 -26.62
CA VAL A 27 -8.37 9.99 -27.80
C VAL A 27 -8.81 9.15 -28.99
N THR A 28 -8.19 9.34 -30.16
CA THR A 28 -8.48 8.50 -31.34
C THR A 28 -7.62 7.24 -31.32
N ARG A 29 -8.14 6.13 -31.87
CA ARG A 29 -7.35 4.91 -32.13
C ARG A 29 -6.07 5.20 -32.90
N GLN A 30 -6.13 6.16 -33.83
CA GLN A 30 -4.97 6.58 -34.60
C GLN A 30 -3.88 7.23 -33.74
N ALA A 31 -4.25 7.97 -32.68
CA ALA A 31 -3.28 8.50 -31.72
C ALA A 31 -2.55 7.35 -30.99
N VAL A 32 -3.31 6.37 -30.49
CA VAL A 32 -2.75 5.17 -29.84
C VAL A 32 -1.79 4.42 -30.77
N SER A 33 -2.21 4.18 -32.02
CA SER A 33 -1.36 3.52 -33.01
C SER A 33 -0.06 4.29 -33.26
N ARG A 34 -0.11 5.62 -33.33
CA ARG A 34 1.09 6.46 -33.53
C ARG A 34 2.02 6.42 -32.33
N TRP A 35 1.49 6.30 -31.11
CA TRP A 35 2.33 6.11 -29.92
C TRP A 35 3.02 4.75 -29.92
N GLU A 36 2.29 3.68 -30.24
CA GLU A 36 2.84 2.31 -30.28
C GLU A 36 3.81 2.07 -31.44
N ASN A 37 3.75 2.90 -32.49
CA ASN A 37 4.73 2.88 -33.58
C ASN A 37 5.91 3.84 -33.36
N GLY A 38 5.88 4.67 -32.32
CA GLY A 38 6.93 5.66 -32.03
C GLY A 38 6.85 6.95 -32.89
N ASP A 39 5.76 7.17 -33.61
CA ASP A 39 5.56 8.36 -34.45
C ASP A 39 5.35 9.63 -33.63
N THR A 40 4.70 9.49 -32.46
CA THR A 40 4.43 10.58 -31.52
C THR A 40 4.49 10.07 -30.08
N VAL A 41 4.56 10.97 -29.10
CA VAL A 41 4.48 10.65 -27.67
C VAL A 41 3.15 11.19 -27.11
N PRO A 42 2.50 10.51 -26.13
CA PRO A 42 1.33 11.05 -25.47
C PRO A 42 1.65 12.40 -24.80
N ASN A 43 0.68 13.32 -24.77
CA ASN A 43 0.85 14.59 -24.06
C ASN A 43 0.76 14.39 -22.54
N THR A 44 1.08 15.42 -21.76
CA THR A 44 1.13 15.35 -20.29
C THR A 44 -0.19 14.88 -19.65
N GLU A 45 -1.34 15.34 -20.15
CA GLU A 45 -2.64 14.93 -19.61
C GLU A 45 -2.96 13.47 -19.94
N THR A 46 -2.63 13.03 -21.16
CA THR A 46 -2.76 11.62 -21.53
C THR A 46 -1.79 10.73 -20.75
N LEU A 47 -0.57 11.17 -20.47
CA LEU A 47 0.39 10.44 -19.64
C LEU A 47 -0.13 10.24 -18.21
N LYS A 48 -0.77 11.25 -17.61
CA LYS A 48 -1.43 11.11 -16.30
C LYS A 48 -2.55 10.08 -16.34
N LEU A 49 -3.39 10.10 -17.37
CA LEU A 49 -4.46 9.12 -17.54
C LEU A 49 -3.92 7.69 -17.73
N LEU A 50 -2.86 7.53 -18.53
CA LEU A 50 -2.16 6.26 -18.72
C LEU A 50 -1.53 5.75 -17.42
N SER A 51 -0.89 6.66 -16.66
CA SER A 51 -0.28 6.35 -15.37
C SER A 51 -1.32 5.84 -14.38
N LYS A 52 -2.48 6.51 -14.28
CA LYS A 52 -3.61 6.03 -13.47
C LYS A 52 -4.19 4.70 -13.96
N LEU A 53 -4.37 4.57 -15.28
CA LEU A 53 -4.96 3.37 -15.88
C LEU A 53 -4.11 2.12 -15.63
N TYR A 54 -2.79 2.24 -15.77
CA TYR A 54 -1.86 1.13 -15.65
C TYR A 54 -1.19 1.02 -14.29
N LYS A 55 -1.40 2.00 -13.40
CA LYS A 55 -0.76 2.10 -12.08
C LYS A 55 0.77 2.02 -12.15
N VAL A 56 1.36 2.76 -13.09
CA VAL A 56 2.82 2.88 -13.27
C VAL A 56 3.24 4.34 -13.31
N SER A 57 4.50 4.60 -12.98
CA SER A 57 5.09 5.94 -13.05
C SER A 57 5.13 6.49 -14.48
N ILE A 58 5.15 7.83 -14.63
CA ILE A 58 5.28 8.45 -15.96
C ILE A 58 6.66 8.14 -16.54
N ASN A 59 7.68 8.06 -15.70
CA ASN A 59 9.03 7.65 -16.09
C ASN A 59 9.07 6.24 -16.69
N THR A 60 8.32 5.30 -16.12
CA THR A 60 8.12 3.95 -16.71
C THR A 60 7.48 4.07 -18.10
N LEU A 61 6.40 4.84 -18.26
CA LEU A 61 5.74 5.03 -19.56
C LEU A 61 6.71 5.57 -20.62
N LEU A 62 7.64 6.43 -20.24
CA LEU A 62 8.64 7.03 -21.11
C LEU A 62 9.89 6.15 -21.33
N GLY A 63 9.86 4.89 -20.89
CA GLY A 63 10.96 3.94 -21.08
C GLY A 63 12.22 4.25 -20.27
N SER A 64 12.12 5.14 -19.28
CA SER A 64 13.22 5.58 -18.43
C SER A 64 12.88 5.34 -16.96
N PRO A 65 12.68 4.07 -16.53
CA PRO A 65 12.40 3.78 -15.13
C PRO A 65 13.56 4.29 -14.28
N GLN A 66 13.28 5.27 -13.43
CA GLN A 66 14.26 5.78 -12.48
C GLN A 66 14.32 4.83 -11.29
N GLN A 67 15.51 4.64 -10.73
CA GLN A 67 15.63 3.95 -9.45
C GLN A 67 15.13 4.91 -8.37
N LEU A 68 13.87 4.74 -8.01
CA LEU A 68 13.20 5.59 -7.03
C LEU A 68 13.64 5.17 -5.62
N VAL A 69 13.72 6.13 -4.71
CA VAL A 69 13.99 5.88 -3.29
C VAL A 69 12.92 6.59 -2.48
N CYS A 70 12.27 5.86 -1.59
CA CYS A 70 11.25 6.41 -0.71
C CYS A 70 11.82 7.56 0.13
N GLN A 71 11.23 8.74 0.02
CA GLN A 71 11.63 9.94 0.75
C GLN A 71 11.16 9.94 2.22
N CYS A 72 10.53 8.86 2.69
CA CYS A 72 10.18 8.64 4.09
C CYS A 72 11.07 7.57 4.73
N CYS A 73 11.17 6.36 4.14
CA CYS A 73 11.93 5.25 4.73
C CYS A 73 13.29 4.95 4.07
N GLY A 74 13.63 5.59 2.95
CA GLY A 74 14.91 5.38 2.26
C GLY A 74 15.02 4.07 1.48
N MET A 75 13.95 3.29 1.39
CA MET A 75 13.93 2.03 0.65
C MET A 75 13.89 2.27 -0.87
N PRO A 76 14.66 1.53 -1.68
CA PRO A 76 14.52 1.52 -3.14
C PRO A 76 13.12 1.07 -3.57
N MET A 77 12.54 1.73 -4.57
CA MET A 77 11.18 1.49 -5.04
C MET A 77 11.12 1.11 -6.51
N ASP A 78 10.20 0.21 -6.81
CA ASP A 78 9.69 -0.06 -8.15
C ASP A 78 8.17 0.17 -8.20
N ASP A 79 7.58 0.09 -9.39
CA ASP A 79 6.15 0.36 -9.62
C ASP A 79 5.21 -0.53 -8.77
N SER A 80 5.66 -1.66 -8.21
CA SER A 80 4.83 -2.56 -7.39
C SER A 80 4.69 -2.13 -5.91
N ILE A 81 5.57 -1.23 -5.46
CA ILE A 81 5.64 -0.76 -4.08
C ILE A 81 5.47 0.76 -3.94
N ILE A 82 5.28 1.47 -5.04
CA ILE A 82 4.94 2.89 -5.06
C ILE A 82 3.58 3.13 -4.36
N GLY A 83 3.52 4.18 -3.53
CA GLY A 83 2.29 4.66 -2.90
C GLY A 83 1.40 5.39 -3.90
N ASN A 84 0.17 5.73 -3.51
CA ASN A 84 -0.76 6.45 -4.39
C ASN A 84 -1.28 7.72 -3.72
N ASP A 85 -1.52 8.75 -4.52
CA ASP A 85 -2.26 9.95 -4.10
C ASP A 85 -3.77 9.65 -4.00
N GLU A 86 -4.54 10.56 -3.39
CA GLU A 86 -6.00 10.42 -3.20
C GLU A 86 -6.77 10.11 -4.49
N ASP A 87 -6.27 10.56 -5.64
CA ASP A 87 -6.88 10.37 -6.95
C ASP A 87 -6.42 9.08 -7.66
N GLY A 88 -5.67 8.23 -6.95
CA GLY A 88 -5.13 6.96 -7.44
C GLY A 88 -3.87 7.09 -8.31
N THR A 89 -3.28 8.28 -8.43
CA THR A 89 -2.01 8.47 -9.16
C THR A 89 -0.85 7.85 -8.37
N PRO A 90 0.05 7.07 -9.01
CA PRO A 90 1.28 6.62 -8.38
C PRO A 90 2.16 7.79 -7.91
N ASN A 91 2.60 7.73 -6.66
CA ASN A 91 3.45 8.73 -6.03
C ASN A 91 4.93 8.29 -6.05
N GLU A 92 5.71 8.85 -6.97
CA GLU A 92 7.11 8.46 -7.18
C GLU A 92 8.05 8.80 -6.00
N HIS A 93 7.57 9.54 -4.99
CA HIS A 93 8.38 9.92 -3.82
C HIS A 93 8.24 8.96 -2.64
N TYR A 94 7.13 8.24 -2.51
CA TYR A 94 6.84 7.45 -1.32
C TYR A 94 6.35 6.05 -1.64
N CYS A 95 6.73 5.07 -0.82
CA CYS A 95 6.24 3.71 -0.96
C CYS A 95 4.84 3.57 -0.32
N LYS A 96 4.10 2.56 -0.75
CA LYS A 96 2.73 2.25 -0.29
C LYS A 96 2.58 2.02 1.21
N TRP A 97 3.69 1.75 1.91
CA TRP A 97 3.70 1.58 3.37
C TRP A 97 3.95 2.89 4.11
N CYS A 98 4.63 3.85 3.48
CA CYS A 98 4.91 5.15 4.09
C CYS A 98 3.84 6.19 3.75
N TYR A 99 3.17 6.03 2.61
CA TYR A 99 2.15 6.94 2.12
C TYR A 99 1.14 6.19 1.25
N ALA A 100 -0.14 6.37 1.56
CA ALA A 100 -1.24 5.85 0.76
C ALA A 100 -2.45 6.77 0.86
N ASP A 101 -3.07 7.03 -0.29
CA ASP A 101 -4.34 7.75 -0.42
C ASP A 101 -4.29 9.13 0.28
N GLY A 102 -3.22 9.90 0.06
CA GLY A 102 -3.04 11.23 0.66
C GLY A 102 -2.48 11.24 2.09
N THR A 103 -2.34 10.08 2.73
CA THR A 103 -2.03 9.99 4.16
C THR A 103 -0.66 9.36 4.40
N TYR A 104 0.15 9.98 5.27
CA TYR A 104 1.42 9.41 5.71
C TYR A 104 1.21 8.42 6.86
N THR A 105 1.95 7.32 6.86
CA THR A 105 1.80 6.28 7.88
C THR A 105 2.62 6.57 9.14
N TYR A 106 3.79 7.20 8.98
CA TYR A 106 4.76 7.37 10.05
C TYR A 106 4.94 8.83 10.37
N HIS A 107 4.69 9.19 11.63
CA HIS A 107 4.85 10.55 12.15
C HIS A 107 5.90 10.66 13.24
N ASP A 108 6.61 9.57 13.52
CA ASP A 108 7.68 9.53 14.50
C ASP A 108 8.84 8.72 13.92
N MET A 109 10.05 9.28 14.05
CA MET A 109 11.25 8.69 13.45
C MET A 109 11.63 7.39 14.16
N ASP A 110 11.52 7.35 15.49
CA ASP A 110 11.86 6.15 16.25
C ASP A 110 10.92 4.99 15.92
N SER A 111 9.62 5.27 15.76
CA SER A 111 8.60 4.31 15.32
C SER A 111 8.90 3.73 13.93
N LEU A 112 9.31 4.57 12.97
CA LEU A 112 9.73 4.08 11.65
C LEU A 112 11.02 3.25 11.75
N ILE A 113 11.98 3.67 12.58
CA ILE A 113 13.23 2.93 12.81
C ILE A 113 12.91 1.53 13.34
N ASP A 114 12.02 1.40 14.32
CA ASP A 114 11.65 0.10 14.90
C ASP A 114 11.10 -0.86 13.85
N VAL A 115 10.19 -0.38 12.98
CA VAL A 115 9.64 -1.18 11.89
C VAL A 115 10.71 -1.56 10.88
N CYS A 116 11.52 -0.61 10.39
CA CYS A 116 12.55 -0.89 9.40
C CYS A 116 13.62 -1.84 9.93
N VAL A 117 14.06 -1.66 11.17
CA VAL A 117 15.09 -2.49 11.81
C VAL A 117 14.65 -3.95 11.86
N GLY A 118 13.39 -4.22 12.21
CA GLY A 118 12.83 -5.57 12.19
C GLY A 118 12.95 -6.29 10.83
N HIS A 119 13.00 -5.54 9.73
CA HIS A 119 13.16 -6.07 8.37
C HIS A 119 14.59 -6.03 7.82
N MET A 120 15.50 -5.28 8.46
CA MET A 120 16.90 -5.13 8.00
C MET A 120 17.85 -6.14 8.63
N VAL A 121 17.55 -6.61 9.85
CA VAL A 121 18.44 -7.49 10.61
C VAL A 121 18.61 -8.84 9.92
N ASN A 122 19.87 -9.25 9.77
CA ASN A 122 20.26 -10.56 9.24
C ASN A 122 21.63 -10.97 9.81
N GLU A 123 22.16 -12.12 9.40
CA GLU A 123 23.44 -12.66 9.90
C GLU A 123 24.62 -11.68 9.76
N ASN A 124 24.57 -10.75 8.80
CA ASN A 124 25.63 -9.78 8.51
C ASN A 124 25.29 -8.34 8.93
N PHE A 125 24.11 -8.10 9.50
CA PHE A 125 23.65 -6.75 9.84
C PHE A 125 22.85 -6.78 11.15
N THR A 126 23.47 -6.30 12.23
CA THR A 126 22.89 -6.36 13.58
C THR A 126 21.83 -5.29 13.81
N GLU A 127 21.01 -5.46 14.85
CA GLU A 127 20.00 -4.47 15.23
C GLU A 127 20.61 -3.09 15.50
N ASP A 128 21.69 -3.04 16.27
CA ASP A 128 22.41 -1.79 16.57
C ASP A 128 22.96 -1.11 15.31
N GLN A 129 23.48 -1.90 14.37
CA GLN A 129 23.97 -1.39 13.08
C GLN A 129 22.82 -0.83 12.23
N ALA A 130 21.68 -1.53 12.19
CA ALA A 130 20.49 -1.08 11.48
C ALA A 130 19.94 0.21 12.08
N ARG A 131 19.81 0.29 13.41
CA ARG A 131 19.37 1.51 14.11
C ARG A 131 20.31 2.68 13.85
N ALA A 132 21.62 2.47 13.97
CA ALA A 132 22.61 3.51 13.71
C ALA A 132 22.56 4.02 12.26
N TYR A 133 22.43 3.11 11.30
CA TYR A 133 22.28 3.46 9.88
C TYR A 133 21.01 4.29 9.63
N MET A 134 19.86 3.84 10.13
CA MET A 134 18.59 4.54 9.93
C MET A 134 18.60 5.94 10.56
N ARG A 135 19.17 6.09 11.77
CA ARG A 135 19.34 7.41 12.41
C ARG A 135 20.21 8.37 11.60
N GLN A 136 21.13 7.86 10.77
CA GLN A 136 21.94 8.67 9.87
C GLN A 136 21.19 9.02 8.57
N VAL A 137 20.45 8.07 8.01
CA VAL A 137 19.80 8.22 6.69
C VAL A 137 18.51 9.03 6.77
N LEU A 138 17.62 8.73 7.72
CA LEU A 138 16.28 9.33 7.76
C LEU A 138 16.28 10.87 7.75
N PRO A 139 17.13 11.58 8.52
CA PRO A 139 17.19 13.05 8.48
C PRO A 139 17.57 13.65 7.12
N THR A 140 18.15 12.85 6.22
CA THR A 140 18.54 13.30 4.87
C THR A 140 17.42 13.20 3.85
N LEU A 141 16.29 12.56 4.19
CA LEU A 141 15.16 12.35 3.29
C LEU A 141 14.15 13.50 3.38
N ASP A 142 13.45 13.77 2.28
CA ASP A 142 12.65 14.99 2.16
C ASP A 142 11.44 15.04 3.11
N TYR A 143 10.83 13.90 3.48
CA TYR A 143 9.75 13.87 4.48
C TYR A 143 10.24 14.43 5.81
N TRP A 144 11.39 13.94 6.30
CA TRP A 144 11.93 14.32 7.61
C TRP A 144 12.47 15.74 7.65
N LYS A 145 12.99 16.26 6.52
CA LYS A 145 13.37 17.68 6.41
C LYS A 145 12.19 18.63 6.50
N ARG A 146 11.01 18.19 6.07
CA ARG A 146 9.78 19.00 5.96
C ARG A 146 8.69 18.49 6.89
N TYR A 147 9.07 17.75 7.93
CA TYR A 147 8.13 17.09 8.83
C TYR A 147 7.13 18.09 9.43
N GLU A 148 7.57 19.27 9.87
CA GLU A 148 6.69 20.31 10.42
C GLU A 148 5.64 20.83 9.40
N GLU A 149 5.89 20.69 8.10
CA GLU A 149 4.95 21.12 7.03
C GLU A 149 4.05 19.98 6.53
N LEU A 150 4.58 18.75 6.51
CA LEU A 150 3.94 17.57 5.89
C LEU A 150 3.24 16.67 6.91
N SER A 151 3.62 16.76 8.18
CA SER A 151 2.95 16.07 9.27
C SER A 151 1.56 16.66 9.47
N ASP A 152 0.60 15.80 9.77
CA ASP A 152 -0.72 16.16 10.26
C ASP A 152 -0.71 16.58 11.75
N ASN A 153 0.43 16.99 12.29
CA ASN A 153 0.66 17.28 13.70
C ASN A 153 0.31 16.11 14.65
N GLY A 154 0.40 14.86 14.16
CA GLY A 154 0.12 13.66 14.95
C GLY A 154 -1.36 13.31 15.05
N GLU A 155 -2.23 13.94 14.26
CA GLU A 155 -3.66 13.62 14.21
C GLU A 155 -3.92 12.15 13.83
N PHE A 156 -3.14 11.58 12.91
CA PHE A 156 -3.24 10.19 12.49
C PHE A 156 -2.77 9.21 13.58
N GLU A 157 -1.72 9.54 14.33
CA GLU A 157 -1.31 8.71 15.47
C GLU A 157 -2.34 8.78 16.61
N ALA A 158 -2.93 9.96 16.86
CA ALA A 158 -4.06 10.08 17.78
C ALA A 158 -5.26 9.24 17.31
N PHE A 159 -5.53 9.22 16.00
CA PHE A 159 -6.57 8.37 15.41
C PHE A 159 -6.26 6.88 15.53
N LYS A 160 -5.02 6.45 15.28
CA LYS A 160 -4.57 5.06 15.48
C LYS A 160 -4.71 4.64 16.94
N GLN A 161 -4.29 5.48 17.88
CA GLN A 161 -4.45 5.18 19.31
C GLN A 161 -5.93 5.05 19.68
N LYS A 162 -6.78 5.95 19.20
CA LYS A 162 -8.24 5.86 19.40
C LYS A 162 -8.81 4.55 18.84
N LEU A 163 -8.36 4.13 17.65
CA LEU A 163 -8.74 2.85 17.07
C LEU A 163 -8.29 1.67 17.92
N ILE A 164 -7.05 1.68 18.40
CA ILE A 164 -6.50 0.64 19.29
C ILE A 164 -7.34 0.54 20.56
N ASP A 165 -7.67 1.66 21.18
CA ASP A 165 -8.52 1.71 22.38
C ASP A 165 -9.92 1.15 22.07
N GLU A 166 -10.54 1.59 20.96
CA GLU A 166 -11.85 1.10 20.52
C GLU A 166 -11.87 -0.41 20.24
N ILE A 167 -10.79 -0.97 19.67
CA ILE A 167 -10.66 -2.41 19.38
C ILE A 167 -10.49 -3.21 20.67
N ASN A 168 -9.62 -2.74 21.57
CA ASN A 168 -9.39 -3.40 22.87
C ASN A 168 -10.66 -3.39 23.73
N ASP A 169 -11.47 -2.34 23.65
CA ASP A 169 -12.77 -2.22 24.32
C ASP A 169 -13.85 -3.18 23.76
N LEU A 170 -13.59 -3.90 22.66
CA LEU A 170 -14.52 -4.93 22.16
C LEU A 170 -14.49 -6.21 22.99
N HIS A 171 -13.45 -6.43 23.80
CA HIS A 171 -13.32 -7.60 24.69
C HIS A 171 -13.52 -8.93 23.95
N ILE A 172 -12.84 -9.13 22.82
CA ILE A 172 -12.90 -10.38 22.05
C ILE A 172 -12.18 -11.50 22.82
N GLU A 173 -12.91 -12.57 23.11
CA GLU A 173 -12.37 -13.72 23.86
C GLU A 173 -11.20 -14.38 23.13
N GLY A 174 -10.07 -14.55 23.83
CA GLY A 174 -8.86 -15.19 23.31
C GLY A 174 -7.97 -14.30 22.42
N MET A 175 -8.41 -13.08 22.12
CA MET A 175 -7.63 -12.10 21.36
C MET A 175 -6.73 -11.30 22.32
N PRO A 176 -5.40 -11.29 22.13
CA PRO A 176 -4.51 -10.44 22.92
C PRO A 176 -4.84 -8.96 22.74
N LYS A 177 -4.27 -8.13 23.63
CA LYS A 177 -4.35 -6.68 23.49
C LYS A 177 -3.63 -6.22 22.21
N VAL A 178 -4.31 -5.39 21.42
CA VAL A 178 -3.70 -4.69 20.29
C VAL A 178 -2.79 -3.60 20.84
N GLU A 179 -1.51 -3.65 20.48
CA GLU A 179 -0.51 -2.63 20.88
C GLU A 179 -0.13 -1.70 19.73
N SER A 180 -0.28 -2.14 18.48
CA SER A 180 0.07 -1.36 17.30
C SER A 180 -0.81 -1.74 16.10
N LEU A 181 -0.95 -0.78 15.18
CA LEU A 181 -1.60 -0.98 13.89
C LEU A 181 -0.66 -0.51 12.79
N SER A 182 -0.50 -1.36 11.77
CA SER A 182 0.33 -1.11 10.59
C SER A 182 -0.54 -0.85 9.36
N ALA A 183 -0.02 -0.13 8.38
CA ALA A 183 -0.68 0.04 7.09
C ALA A 183 -0.59 -1.25 6.26
N LEU A 184 -1.72 -1.90 6.02
CA LEU A 184 -1.85 -3.15 5.30
C LEU A 184 -2.66 -2.94 4.02
N VAL A 185 -2.07 -3.27 2.87
CA VAL A 185 -2.73 -3.15 1.57
C VAL A 185 -3.79 -4.24 1.43
N GLY A 186 -4.99 -3.85 1.03
CA GLY A 186 -6.16 -4.71 0.92
C GLY A 186 -5.90 -6.01 0.16
N SER A 187 -5.14 -5.97 -0.94
CA SER A 187 -4.83 -7.16 -1.74
C SER A 187 -4.14 -8.29 -0.96
N PHE A 188 -3.41 -7.99 0.13
CA PHE A 188 -2.76 -8.99 0.97
C PHE A 188 -3.66 -9.50 2.10
N VAL A 189 -4.62 -8.69 2.56
CA VAL A 189 -5.43 -8.98 3.75
C VAL A 189 -6.90 -9.27 3.45
N ASN A 190 -7.32 -9.15 2.18
CA ASN A 190 -8.70 -9.36 1.74
C ASN A 190 -8.99 -10.85 1.53
N LEU A 191 -9.18 -11.54 2.64
CA LEU A 191 -9.50 -12.96 2.68
C LEU A 191 -10.91 -13.24 2.13
N ALA A 192 -11.10 -14.44 1.57
CA ALA A 192 -12.36 -14.88 0.99
C ALA A 192 -13.11 -15.80 1.99
N TYR A 193 -14.09 -15.22 2.68
CA TYR A 193 -14.82 -15.86 3.76
C TYR A 193 -15.92 -16.80 3.23
N PRO A 194 -16.00 -18.05 3.74
CA PRO A 194 -17.05 -18.98 3.34
C PRO A 194 -18.40 -18.56 3.95
N LEU A 195 -19.44 -18.56 3.13
CA LEU A 195 -20.83 -18.38 3.55
C LEU A 195 -21.50 -19.75 3.76
N PRO A 196 -22.59 -19.84 4.54
CA PRO A 196 -23.36 -21.09 4.69
C PRO A 196 -23.87 -21.68 3.38
N SER A 197 -24.01 -20.86 2.33
CA SER A 197 -24.38 -21.30 0.98
C SER A 197 -23.24 -22.01 0.21
N GLY A 198 -22.02 -22.03 0.76
CA GLY A 198 -20.81 -22.50 0.08
C GLY A 198 -20.16 -21.46 -0.84
N ALA A 199 -20.80 -20.31 -1.06
CA ALA A 199 -20.19 -19.18 -1.74
C ALA A 199 -19.07 -18.55 -0.89
N LYS A 200 -18.10 -17.89 -1.52
CA LYS A 200 -17.07 -17.12 -0.82
C LYS A 200 -17.24 -15.63 -1.11
N VAL A 201 -17.03 -14.79 -0.10
CA VAL A 201 -17.15 -13.33 -0.22
C VAL A 201 -15.91 -12.63 0.34
N LYS A 202 -15.50 -11.55 -0.33
CA LYS A 202 -14.47 -10.62 0.12
C LYS A 202 -15.15 -9.34 0.62
N PHE A 203 -14.75 -8.85 1.78
CA PHE A 203 -15.35 -7.66 2.40
C PHE A 203 -14.54 -6.39 2.17
N LEU A 204 -13.28 -6.52 1.77
CA LEU A 204 -12.38 -5.38 1.58
C LEU A 204 -12.22 -5.06 0.10
N ASN A 205 -11.74 -3.84 -0.17
CA ASN A 205 -11.24 -3.43 -1.47
C ASN A 205 -9.72 -3.72 -1.56
N ASP A 206 -9.30 -4.47 -2.59
CA ASP A 206 -7.89 -4.84 -2.83
C ASP A 206 -6.98 -3.63 -3.08
N GLY A 207 -7.53 -2.51 -3.55
CA GLY A 207 -6.80 -1.28 -3.85
C GLY A 207 -6.70 -0.28 -2.70
N THR A 208 -7.30 -0.58 -1.54
CA THR A 208 -7.35 0.33 -0.38
C THR A 208 -6.38 -0.13 0.70
N THR A 209 -5.79 0.83 1.42
CA THR A 209 -4.97 0.54 2.60
C THR A 209 -5.81 0.58 3.88
N TYR A 210 -5.62 -0.41 4.75
CA TYR A 210 -6.28 -0.53 6.04
C TYR A 210 -5.26 -0.48 7.17
N LEU A 211 -5.67 -0.04 8.36
CA LEU A 211 -4.87 -0.19 9.56
C LEU A 211 -5.13 -1.58 10.15
N GLY A 212 -4.08 -2.34 10.44
CA GLY A 212 -4.28 -3.68 10.95
C GLY A 212 -3.06 -4.34 11.58
N THR A 213 -3.31 -5.51 12.16
CA THR A 213 -2.29 -6.35 12.78
C THR A 213 -2.73 -7.81 12.80
N GLN A 214 -1.76 -8.72 12.97
CA GLN A 214 -2.00 -10.13 13.24
C GLN A 214 -1.58 -10.45 14.68
N LEU A 215 -2.42 -11.18 15.41
CA LEU A 215 -2.18 -11.58 16.79
C LEU A 215 -2.32 -13.08 16.96
N GLU A 216 -1.40 -13.72 17.68
CA GLU A 216 -1.53 -15.13 18.06
C GLU A 216 -2.63 -15.29 19.12
N CYS A 217 -3.43 -16.36 19.04
CA CYS A 217 -4.48 -16.62 20.01
C CYS A 217 -3.90 -16.92 21.40
N GLU A 218 -4.45 -16.30 22.46
CA GLU A 218 -3.99 -16.53 23.84
C GLU A 218 -4.21 -17.98 24.31
N PHE A 219 -5.20 -18.67 23.73
CA PHE A 219 -5.48 -20.07 24.03
C PHE A 219 -4.52 -21.04 23.33
N GLY A 220 -3.61 -20.53 22.50
CA GLY A 220 -2.77 -21.32 21.62
C GLY A 220 -3.56 -21.93 20.45
N GLY A 221 -2.86 -22.71 19.63
CA GLY A 221 -3.41 -23.33 18.43
C GLY A 221 -2.72 -22.87 17.15
N ASP A 222 -3.31 -23.25 16.01
CA ASP A 222 -2.85 -22.96 14.66
C ASP A 222 -3.56 -21.74 14.04
N ARG A 223 -4.51 -21.14 14.76
CA ARG A 223 -5.27 -19.96 14.33
C ARG A 223 -4.73 -18.69 14.96
N CYS A 224 -4.74 -17.62 14.18
CA CYS A 224 -4.41 -16.26 14.61
C CYS A 224 -5.58 -15.32 14.33
N PHE A 225 -5.59 -14.19 15.02
CA PHE A 225 -6.54 -13.11 14.79
C PHE A 225 -5.98 -12.14 13.76
N GLY A 226 -6.82 -11.76 12.79
CA GLY A 226 -6.61 -10.58 11.95
C GLY A 226 -7.48 -9.45 12.42
N VAL A 227 -6.87 -8.29 12.68
CA VAL A 227 -7.56 -7.05 13.03
C VAL A 227 -7.35 -6.07 11.89
N LEU A 228 -8.44 -5.54 11.33
CA LEU A 228 -8.41 -4.56 10.24
C LEU A 228 -9.42 -3.44 10.53
N ALA A 229 -9.01 -2.20 10.35
CA ALA A 229 -9.86 -1.04 10.63
C ALA A 229 -9.54 0.13 9.70
N ASN A 230 -10.53 1.01 9.52
CA ASN A 230 -10.39 2.31 8.89
C ASN A 230 -11.33 3.33 9.57
N MET A 231 -11.63 4.44 8.91
CA MET A 231 -12.59 5.44 9.43
C MET A 231 -14.02 4.90 9.54
N ASP A 232 -14.39 3.91 8.72
CA ASP A 232 -15.77 3.46 8.56
C ASP A 232 -16.11 2.19 9.34
N PHE A 233 -15.11 1.33 9.62
CA PHE A 233 -15.36 0.04 10.26
C PHE A 233 -14.15 -0.53 11.02
N ILE A 234 -14.46 -1.54 11.85
CA ILE A 234 -13.53 -2.49 12.46
C ILE A 234 -13.97 -3.89 12.03
N LEU A 235 -13.03 -4.69 11.52
CA LEU A 235 -13.18 -6.09 11.13
C LEU A 235 -12.19 -6.92 11.95
N ILE A 236 -12.69 -7.95 12.61
CA ILE A 236 -11.88 -8.94 13.32
C ILE A 236 -12.23 -10.32 12.76
N CYS A 237 -11.21 -11.08 12.40
CA CYS A 237 -11.34 -12.45 11.90
C CYS A 237 -10.33 -13.38 12.58
N THR A 238 -10.55 -14.69 12.42
CA THR A 238 -9.51 -15.68 12.66
C THR A 238 -9.19 -16.42 11.37
N TYR A 239 -7.95 -16.90 11.25
CA TYR A 239 -7.52 -17.74 10.13
C TYR A 239 -6.33 -18.61 10.54
N GLU A 240 -6.12 -19.69 9.79
CA GLU A 240 -4.94 -20.55 9.87
C GLU A 240 -3.79 -19.96 9.04
N ALA A 241 -2.62 -20.62 9.07
CA ALA A 241 -1.43 -20.21 8.33
C ALA A 241 -1.74 -19.74 6.89
N GLU A 242 -1.08 -18.66 6.47
CA GLU A 242 -1.26 -18.03 5.14
C GLU A 242 -2.69 -17.54 4.85
N GLY A 243 -3.48 -17.23 5.87
CA GLY A 243 -4.85 -16.72 5.70
C GLY A 243 -5.87 -17.79 5.32
N ALA A 244 -5.55 -19.07 5.55
CA ALA A 244 -6.43 -20.19 5.24
C ALA A 244 -7.63 -20.28 6.20
N ASN A 245 -8.73 -20.87 5.70
CA ASN A 245 -9.96 -21.10 6.47
C ASN A 245 -10.42 -19.89 7.32
N PRO A 246 -10.60 -18.71 6.70
CA PRO A 246 -10.91 -17.49 7.42
C PRO A 246 -12.33 -17.51 7.98
N GLU A 247 -12.48 -17.07 9.23
CA GLU A 247 -13.76 -16.94 9.92
C GLU A 247 -13.92 -15.51 10.42
N LEU A 248 -15.05 -14.89 10.06
CA LEU A 248 -15.37 -13.55 10.53
C LEU A 248 -15.84 -13.63 11.99
N VAL A 249 -15.14 -12.95 12.89
CA VAL A 249 -15.50 -12.88 14.32
C VAL A 249 -16.39 -11.67 14.58
N LEU A 250 -16.01 -10.51 14.04
CA LEU A 250 -16.74 -9.26 14.24
C LEU A 250 -16.59 -8.35 13.02
N TYR A 251 -17.69 -7.68 12.68
CA TYR A 251 -17.69 -6.52 11.81
C TYR A 251 -18.52 -5.42 12.48
N LYS A 252 -17.88 -4.31 12.84
CA LYS A 252 -18.51 -3.16 13.50
C LYS A 252 -18.33 -1.94 12.63
N LYS A 253 -19.45 -1.35 12.20
CA LYS A 253 -19.45 -0.03 11.56
C LYS A 253 -19.17 1.06 12.60
N ARG A 254 -18.33 2.03 12.26
CA ARG A 254 -17.99 3.20 13.08
C ARG A 254 -18.86 4.41 12.72
#